data_AF-A0A344LXI7-F1
#
_entry.id   AF-A0A344LXI7-F1
#
_cell.length_a   1.000
_cell.length_b   1.000
_cell.length_c   1.000
_cell.angle_alpha   90.00
_cell.angle_beta   90.00
_cell.angle_gamma   90.00
#
_symmetry.space_group_name_H-M   'P 1'
#
loop_
_entity.id
_entity.type
_entity.pdbx_description
1 polymer ?
#
loop_
_entity_poly.entity_id
_entity_poly.type
_entity_poly.pdbx_seq_one_letter_code
_entity_poly.pdbx_strand_id
1 'polypeptide(L)'
;MKSLILTICFIFLILFSSCNKNRDSANSVSEIQPKNIEHAVDTTSAKKKIVVENFEEFNKKFHSDSLFQVSRVDFPIEGKHVSGFEQYSWNRKNWQFQVIPVAEETEIGEYQHSLVKTDTLITERFWIQDSGFEVERQFKLIGNKWFLIYYNDINI
;
A
#
# COMPACT_ATOMS: atom_id res chain seq x y z
N MET A 1 4.71 14.71 -53.66
CA MET A 1 5.52 13.57 -54.12
C MET A 1 5.98 12.78 -52.92
N LYS A 2 5.64 11.47 -52.92
CA LYS A 2 6.21 10.35 -52.15
C LYS A 2 6.01 10.34 -50.63
N SER A 3 4.91 9.66 -50.30
CA SER A 3 4.58 8.86 -49.11
C SER A 3 5.78 8.09 -48.51
N LEU A 4 5.81 7.96 -47.19
CA LEU A 4 6.32 6.75 -46.54
C LEU A 4 5.41 6.38 -45.36
N ILE A 5 4.69 5.28 -45.57
CA ILE A 5 3.71 4.66 -44.69
C ILE A 5 4.46 3.72 -43.75
N LEU A 6 4.15 3.75 -42.45
CA LEU A 6 4.44 2.63 -41.56
C LEU A 6 3.18 2.30 -40.74
N THR A 7 2.37 1.41 -41.31
CA THR A 7 1.21 0.78 -40.68
C THR A 7 1.68 -0.47 -39.94
N ILE A 8 1.46 -0.56 -38.63
CA ILE A 8 1.51 -1.82 -37.90
C ILE A 8 0.15 -2.03 -37.26
N CYS A 9 -0.70 -2.77 -37.96
CA CYS A 9 -1.91 -3.38 -37.43
C CYS A 9 -1.51 -4.62 -36.65
N PHE A 10 -1.74 -4.66 -35.34
CA PHE A 10 -1.75 -5.91 -34.59
C PHE A 10 -3.20 -6.22 -34.19
N ILE A 11 -3.87 -6.93 -35.09
CA ILE A 11 -5.14 -7.60 -34.84
C ILE A 11 -4.78 -8.96 -34.23
N PHE A 12 -5.11 -9.17 -32.95
CA PHE A 12 -5.29 -10.52 -32.42
C PHE A 12 -6.67 -10.59 -31.76
N LEU A 13 -7.64 -10.94 -32.61
CA LEU A 13 -8.89 -11.59 -32.21
C LEU A 13 -8.57 -13.06 -31.90
N ILE A 14 -8.66 -13.46 -30.64
CA ILE A 14 -9.03 -14.84 -30.29
C ILE A 14 -10.17 -14.78 -29.28
N LEU A 15 -11.35 -15.08 -29.80
CA LEU A 15 -12.57 -15.43 -29.10
C LEU A 15 -12.52 -16.91 -28.66
N PHE A 16 -13.41 -17.22 -27.72
CA PHE A 16 -13.82 -18.55 -27.21
C PHE A 16 -12.88 -19.14 -26.13
N SER A 17 -13.35 -19.48 -24.93
CA SER A 17 -14.58 -20.21 -24.64
C SER A 17 -15.31 -19.73 -23.38
N SER A 18 -16.61 -19.50 -23.57
CA SER A 18 -17.65 -19.55 -22.56
C SER A 18 -17.64 -20.90 -21.85
N CYS A 19 -17.75 -20.90 -20.52
CA CYS A 19 -18.34 -22.01 -19.77
C CYS A 19 -19.49 -21.45 -18.94
N ASN A 20 -20.66 -21.37 -19.59
CA ASN A 20 -21.94 -21.29 -18.92
C ASN A 20 -22.36 -22.72 -18.55
N LYS A 21 -22.53 -23.01 -17.27
CA LYS A 21 -23.16 -24.26 -16.83
C LYS A 21 -24.21 -23.93 -15.78
N ASN A 22 -25.30 -23.31 -16.24
CA ASN A 22 -26.58 -23.48 -15.57
C ASN A 22 -27.04 -24.92 -15.78
N ARG A 23 -27.33 -25.60 -14.66
CA ARG A 23 -28.24 -26.73 -14.60
C ARG A 23 -29.24 -26.41 -13.50
N ASP A 24 -30.35 -25.80 -13.89
CA ASP A 24 -31.57 -25.88 -13.11
C ASP A 24 -32.19 -27.25 -13.32
N SER A 25 -32.53 -27.93 -12.23
CA SER A 25 -33.63 -28.90 -12.21
C SER A 25 -34.12 -29.13 -10.79
N ALA A 26 -35.32 -28.61 -10.57
CA ALA A 26 -36.42 -29.20 -9.82
C ALA A 26 -36.29 -29.38 -8.29
N ASN A 27 -37.04 -28.50 -7.60
CA ASN A 27 -37.76 -28.83 -6.37
C ASN A 27 -38.58 -30.13 -6.56
N SER A 28 -38.38 -31.09 -5.66
CA SER A 28 -39.49 -31.91 -5.13
C SER A 28 -39.41 -31.91 -3.62
N VAL A 29 -40.34 -31.21 -3.00
CA VAL A 29 -40.62 -31.27 -1.57
C VAL A 29 -41.22 -32.64 -1.29
N SER A 30 -40.54 -33.44 -0.47
CA SER A 30 -41.21 -34.45 0.34
C SER A 30 -40.64 -34.34 1.76
N GLU A 31 -41.54 -33.97 2.65
CA GLU A 31 -41.37 -33.73 4.06
C GLU A 31 -41.36 -35.06 4.82
N ILE A 32 -40.24 -35.41 5.48
CA ILE A 32 -40.21 -36.24 6.70
C ILE A 32 -38.98 -35.81 7.55
N GLN A 33 -39.20 -35.23 8.73
CA GLN A 33 -38.20 -35.12 9.82
C GLN A 33 -38.42 -36.23 10.87
N PRO A 34 -37.52 -36.46 11.85
CA PRO A 34 -36.06 -36.55 11.79
C PRO A 34 -35.55 -37.85 12.47
N LYS A 35 -34.50 -38.48 11.93
CA LYS A 35 -33.76 -39.54 12.64
C LYS A 35 -32.42 -38.96 13.09
N ASN A 36 -32.25 -38.87 14.40
CA ASN A 36 -31.00 -38.55 15.09
C ASN A 36 -29.85 -39.37 14.48
N ILE A 37 -28.93 -38.67 13.81
CA ILE A 37 -27.58 -39.17 13.54
C ILE A 37 -26.65 -38.05 13.98
N GLU A 38 -25.97 -38.32 15.08
CA GLU A 38 -24.84 -37.58 15.60
C GLU A 38 -23.72 -37.64 14.55
N HIS A 39 -23.77 -36.73 13.59
CA HIS A 39 -22.65 -36.42 12.72
C HIS A 39 -21.88 -35.31 13.41
N ALA A 40 -20.70 -35.66 13.93
CA ALA A 40 -19.70 -34.69 14.34
C ALA A 40 -19.43 -33.77 13.14
N VAL A 41 -20.09 -32.61 13.16
CA VAL A 41 -19.78 -31.50 12.28
C VAL A 41 -18.46 -30.97 12.79
N ASP A 42 -17.39 -31.45 12.17
CA ASP A 42 -16.08 -30.80 12.17
C ASP A 42 -16.25 -29.44 11.50
N THR A 43 -16.77 -28.48 12.28
CA THR A 43 -16.69 -27.06 11.97
C THR A 43 -15.32 -26.60 12.44
N THR A 44 -14.27 -27.05 11.75
CA THR A 44 -12.99 -26.35 11.77
C THR A 44 -13.18 -25.05 10.97
N SER A 45 -13.86 -24.09 11.60
CA SER A 45 -13.76 -22.68 11.25
C SER A 45 -12.28 -22.32 11.37
N ALA A 46 -11.59 -22.30 10.23
CA ALA A 46 -10.21 -21.90 10.12
C ALA A 46 -10.12 -20.47 10.66
N LYS A 47 -9.74 -20.35 11.93
CA LYS A 47 -9.49 -19.09 12.62
C LYS A 47 -8.41 -18.38 11.81
N LYS A 48 -8.82 -17.45 10.95
CA LYS A 48 -7.93 -16.67 10.09
C LYS A 48 -6.91 -16.00 11.02
N LYS A 49 -5.70 -16.54 11.07
CA LYS A 49 -4.61 -15.98 11.86
C LYS A 49 -4.42 -14.55 11.40
N ILE A 50 -4.68 -13.60 12.29
CA ILE A 50 -4.41 -12.20 12.02
C ILE A 50 -2.88 -12.06 12.04
N VAL A 51 -2.30 -11.82 10.87
CA VAL A 51 -0.86 -11.61 10.72
C VAL A 51 -0.62 -10.10 10.70
N VAL A 52 0.15 -9.62 11.68
CA VAL A 52 0.66 -8.25 11.71
C VAL A 52 1.79 -8.13 10.69
N GLU A 53 1.71 -7.12 9.83
CA GLU A 53 2.76 -6.84 8.85
C GLU A 53 4.07 -6.47 9.55
N ASN A 54 5.15 -7.15 9.17
CA ASN A 54 6.49 -6.80 9.61
C ASN A 54 6.91 -5.45 8.99
N PHE A 55 7.46 -4.55 9.80
CA PHE A 55 7.79 -3.21 9.32
C PHE A 55 8.96 -3.22 8.33
N GLU A 56 9.97 -4.06 8.53
CA GLU A 56 11.15 -4.11 7.65
C GLU A 56 10.77 -4.58 6.23
N GLU A 57 9.88 -5.56 6.12
CA GLU A 57 9.31 -6.01 4.85
C GLU A 57 8.46 -4.91 4.19
N PHE A 58 7.60 -4.25 4.96
CA PHE A 58 6.84 -3.09 4.51
C PHE A 58 7.78 -1.99 3.99
N ASN A 59 8.79 -1.62 4.77
CA ASN A 59 9.73 -0.53 4.51
C ASN A 59 10.48 -0.78 3.21
N LYS A 60 11.02 -2.00 3.03
CA LYS A 60 11.67 -2.38 1.77
C LYS A 60 10.72 -2.21 0.58
N LYS A 61 9.50 -2.74 0.68
CA LYS A 61 8.55 -2.71 -0.43
C LYS A 61 8.02 -1.31 -0.72
N PHE A 62 7.73 -0.54 0.32
CA PHE A 62 7.24 0.85 0.24
C PHE A 62 8.19 1.74 -0.55
N HIS A 63 9.50 1.56 -0.36
CA HIS A 63 10.51 2.37 -1.04
C HIS A 63 10.97 1.83 -2.40
N SER A 64 10.59 0.59 -2.76
CA SER A 64 10.97 -0.03 -4.03
C SER A 64 9.83 -0.17 -5.05
N ASP A 65 8.57 -0.11 -4.61
CA ASP A 65 7.39 -0.33 -5.45
C ASP A 65 6.44 0.87 -5.35
N SER A 66 6.37 1.67 -6.42
CA SER A 66 5.59 2.91 -6.48
C SER A 66 4.08 2.67 -6.35
N LEU A 67 3.56 1.56 -6.90
CA LEU A 67 2.14 1.22 -6.78
C LEU A 67 1.81 0.81 -5.35
N PHE A 68 2.69 0.02 -4.73
CA PHE A 68 2.55 -0.34 -3.32
C PHE A 68 2.64 0.90 -2.43
N GLN A 69 3.59 1.80 -2.68
CA GLN A 69 3.74 3.05 -1.94
C GLN A 69 2.43 3.84 -1.94
N VAL A 70 1.87 4.10 -3.12
CA VAL A 70 0.62 4.85 -3.27
C VAL A 70 -0.57 4.14 -2.62
N SER A 71 -0.57 2.80 -2.55
CA SER A 71 -1.60 2.04 -1.83
C SER A 71 -1.49 2.13 -0.30
N ARG A 72 -0.34 2.58 0.21
CA ARG A 72 -0.03 2.71 1.64
C ARG A 72 0.11 4.17 2.10
N VAL A 73 -0.37 5.09 1.28
CA VAL A 73 -0.49 6.51 1.58
C VAL A 73 -1.97 6.85 1.47
N ASP A 74 -2.60 7.16 2.60
CA ASP A 74 -4.02 7.52 2.63
C ASP A 74 -4.17 9.03 2.40
N PHE A 75 -4.33 9.41 1.13
CA PHE A 75 -4.41 10.82 0.75
C PHE A 75 -5.76 11.45 1.14
N PRO A 76 -5.78 12.74 1.56
CA PRO A 76 -4.61 13.58 1.82
C PRO A 76 -3.89 13.13 3.10
N ILE A 77 -2.55 13.16 3.07
CA ILE A 77 -1.76 12.89 4.29
C ILE A 77 -1.44 14.20 5.01
N GLU A 78 -1.18 14.09 6.30
CA GLU A 78 -0.71 15.20 7.10
C GLU A 78 0.73 15.61 6.72
N GLY A 79 1.15 16.78 7.20
CA GLY A 79 2.41 17.40 6.84
C GLY A 79 2.32 18.28 5.60
N LYS A 80 3.47 18.78 5.14
CA LYS A 80 3.56 19.76 4.05
C LYS A 80 4.90 19.73 3.35
N HIS A 81 4.90 20.22 2.11
CA HIS A 81 6.10 20.67 1.44
C HIS A 81 6.29 22.17 1.68
N VAL A 82 7.51 22.59 1.96
CA VAL A 82 7.93 24.00 1.99
C VAL A 82 9.27 24.10 1.28
N SER A 83 9.35 24.94 0.24
CA SER A 83 10.58 25.24 -0.49
C SER A 83 10.62 26.74 -0.82
N GLY A 84 11.31 27.52 0.00
CA GLY A 84 11.30 28.99 -0.08
C GLY A 84 9.87 29.56 0.04
N PHE A 85 9.34 30.09 -1.06
CA PHE A 85 7.96 30.63 -1.12
C PHE A 85 6.89 29.61 -1.52
N GLU A 86 7.29 28.41 -1.97
CA GLU A 86 6.36 27.35 -2.36
C GLU A 86 5.94 26.55 -1.13
N GLN A 87 4.63 26.46 -0.87
CA GLN A 87 4.08 25.65 0.20
C GLN A 87 2.79 24.97 -0.24
N TYR A 88 2.69 23.66 0.00
CA TYR A 88 1.47 22.90 -0.28
C TYR A 88 1.34 21.66 0.61
N SER A 89 0.11 21.15 0.74
CA SER A 89 -0.17 19.84 1.35
C SER A 89 -0.08 18.72 0.31
N TRP A 90 0.29 17.54 0.79
CA TRP A 90 0.41 16.35 -0.05
C TRP A 90 -0.95 15.78 -0.46
N ASN A 91 -1.07 15.47 -1.74
CA ASN A 91 -2.20 14.80 -2.35
C ASN A 91 -1.72 13.90 -3.49
N ARG A 92 -2.62 13.11 -4.05
CA ARG A 92 -2.27 12.14 -5.10
C ARG A 92 -1.66 12.78 -6.35
N LYS A 93 -1.97 14.05 -6.66
CA LYS A 93 -1.50 14.73 -7.89
C LYS A 93 -0.09 15.29 -7.75
N ASN A 94 0.34 15.65 -6.54
CA ASN A 94 1.67 16.21 -6.25
C ASN A 94 2.56 15.28 -5.43
N TRP A 95 2.18 14.00 -5.30
CA TRP A 95 2.94 13.03 -4.52
C TRP A 95 4.33 12.79 -5.12
N GLN A 96 5.35 12.93 -4.29
CA GLN A 96 6.73 12.59 -4.63
C GLN A 96 7.10 11.25 -4.01
N PHE A 97 7.58 10.33 -4.85
CA PHE A 97 7.90 8.98 -4.40
C PHE A 97 9.09 8.96 -3.44
N GLN A 98 8.87 8.38 -2.27
CA GLN A 98 9.89 8.18 -1.24
C GLN A 98 10.73 6.95 -1.61
N VAL A 99 12.00 7.14 -1.95
CA VAL A 99 12.88 6.03 -2.42
C VAL A 99 13.93 5.62 -1.41
N ILE A 100 14.12 6.39 -0.34
CA ILE A 100 15.11 6.12 0.71
C ILE A 100 14.42 5.39 1.87
N PRO A 101 14.75 4.12 2.16
CA PRO A 101 14.17 3.37 3.27
C PRO A 101 14.45 4.00 4.63
N VAL A 102 13.58 3.71 5.61
CA VAL A 102 13.86 4.02 7.02
C VAL A 102 15.04 3.16 7.47
N ALA A 103 16.02 3.76 8.14
CA ALA A 103 17.22 3.07 8.63
C ALA A 103 17.58 3.53 10.05
N GLU A 104 18.22 2.67 10.84
CA GLU A 104 18.67 3.01 12.21
C GLU A 104 19.73 4.10 12.22
N GLU A 105 20.60 4.09 11.22
CA GLU A 105 21.69 5.05 11.06
C GLU A 105 21.70 5.54 9.62
N THR A 106 22.08 6.80 9.44
CA THR A 106 22.29 7.40 8.12
C THR A 106 23.71 7.96 8.06
N GLU A 107 24.46 7.60 7.03
CA GLU A 107 25.83 8.10 6.82
C GLU A 107 25.85 9.32 5.87
N ILE A 108 24.81 10.15 5.91
CA ILE A 108 24.69 11.28 4.99
C ILE A 108 25.31 12.51 5.67
N GLY A 109 26.63 12.68 5.55
CA GLY A 109 27.35 13.93 5.80
C GLY A 109 26.90 14.74 7.03
N GLU A 110 26.40 15.96 6.79
CA GLU A 110 26.01 16.93 7.82
C GLU A 110 24.60 16.70 8.41
N TYR A 111 23.87 15.71 7.88
CA TYR A 111 22.50 15.47 8.29
C TYR A 111 22.48 14.82 9.67
N GLN A 112 21.73 15.42 10.58
CA GLN A 112 21.31 14.81 11.82
C GLN A 112 20.15 13.88 11.55
N HIS A 113 20.01 12.86 12.39
CA HIS A 113 18.97 11.84 12.27
C HIS A 113 18.42 11.46 13.63
N SER A 114 17.12 11.18 13.67
CA SER A 114 16.49 10.56 14.81
C SER A 114 15.42 9.59 14.34
N LEU A 115 15.33 8.47 15.05
CA LEU A 115 14.36 7.42 14.77
C LEU A 115 13.73 6.96 16.08
N VAL A 116 12.41 7.05 16.14
CA VAL A 116 11.61 6.53 17.25
C VAL A 116 10.75 5.40 16.71
N LYS A 117 10.89 4.21 17.30
CA LYS A 117 10.14 3.01 16.92
C LYS A 117 9.32 2.48 18.08
N THR A 118 8.08 2.13 17.79
CA THR A 118 7.17 1.37 18.65
C THR A 118 6.50 0.28 17.81
N ASP A 119 5.73 -0.60 18.45
CA ASP A 119 4.99 -1.65 17.74
C ASP A 119 3.95 -1.13 16.74
N THR A 120 3.54 0.15 16.84
CA THR A 120 2.44 0.71 16.05
C THR A 120 2.73 2.05 15.38
N LEU A 121 3.87 2.66 15.68
CA LEU A 121 4.27 3.97 15.17
C LEU A 121 5.78 4.02 14.98
N ILE A 122 6.21 4.55 13.84
CA ILE A 122 7.60 4.84 13.53
C ILE A 122 7.69 6.28 13.06
N THR A 123 8.51 7.08 13.73
CA THR A 123 8.80 8.46 13.36
C THR A 123 10.27 8.57 13.04
N GLU A 124 10.58 9.03 11.82
CA GLU A 124 11.95 9.31 11.40
C GLU A 124 12.07 10.76 10.99
N ARG A 125 13.17 11.39 11.43
CA ARG A 125 13.50 12.78 11.12
C ARG A 125 14.93 12.89 10.64
N PHE A 126 15.15 13.73 9.64
CA PHE A 126 16.45 14.17 9.17
C PHE A 126 16.48 15.69 9.09
N TRP A 127 17.53 16.34 9.56
CA TRP A 127 17.64 17.79 9.48
C TRP A 127 19.11 18.20 9.38
N ILE A 128 19.37 19.41 8.94
CA ILE A 128 20.69 20.03 9.07
C ILE A 128 20.54 21.12 10.13
N GLN A 129 21.44 21.13 11.11
CA GLN A 129 21.37 22.07 12.23
C GLN A 129 21.42 23.52 11.70
N ASP A 130 20.50 24.35 12.17
CA ASP A 130 20.41 25.79 11.87
C ASP A 130 20.28 26.16 10.36
N SER A 131 19.87 25.23 9.50
CA SER A 131 19.74 25.49 8.05
C SER A 131 18.31 25.79 7.58
N GLY A 132 17.29 25.48 8.40
CA GLY A 132 15.90 25.49 7.95
C GLY A 132 15.49 24.27 7.10
N PHE A 133 16.38 23.29 6.94
CA PHE A 133 16.07 22.01 6.30
C PHE A 133 15.61 20.96 7.31
N GLU A 134 14.45 20.34 7.05
CA GLU A 134 13.93 19.21 7.81
C GLU A 134 13.06 18.30 6.95
N VAL A 135 13.25 17.00 7.12
CA VAL A 135 12.34 15.96 6.62
C VAL A 135 11.84 15.16 7.82
N GLU A 136 10.53 15.03 7.96
CA GLU A 136 9.90 14.17 8.97
C GLU A 136 8.88 13.26 8.31
N ARG A 137 8.89 11.98 8.68
CA ARG A 137 7.90 11.01 8.21
C ARG A 137 7.42 10.12 9.34
N GLN A 138 6.12 9.86 9.35
CA GLN A 138 5.50 8.97 10.35
C GLN A 138 4.73 7.84 9.68
N PHE A 139 5.04 6.62 10.09
CA PHE A 139 4.38 5.41 9.65
C PHE A 139 3.58 4.82 10.81
N LYS A 140 2.33 4.43 10.55
CA LYS A 140 1.43 3.87 11.56
C LYS A 140 0.87 2.52 11.14
N LEU A 141 0.81 1.60 12.09
CA LEU A 141 0.13 0.31 11.91
C LEU A 141 -1.38 0.50 12.09
N ILE A 142 -2.13 0.32 11.02
CA ILE A 142 -3.59 0.45 10.96
C ILE A 142 -4.16 -0.84 10.38
N GLY A 143 -4.97 -1.56 11.17
CA GLY A 143 -5.58 -2.81 10.71
C GLY A 143 -4.54 -3.87 10.30
N ASN A 144 -3.43 -3.98 11.05
CA ASN A 144 -2.31 -4.90 10.82
C ASN A 144 -1.47 -4.60 9.57
N LYS A 145 -1.59 -3.39 9.03
CA LYS A 145 -0.89 -2.91 7.84
C LYS A 145 -0.25 -1.56 8.14
N TRP A 146 0.98 -1.35 7.71
CA TRP A 146 1.66 -0.07 7.84
C TRP A 146 1.23 0.90 6.74
N PHE A 147 1.10 2.17 7.11
CA PHE A 147 0.77 3.29 6.24
C PHE A 147 1.64 4.49 6.58
N LEU A 148 2.04 5.28 5.59
CA LEU A 148 2.58 6.61 5.81
C LEU A 148 1.41 7.55 6.09
N ILE A 149 1.44 8.22 7.24
CA ILE A 149 0.34 9.09 7.71
C ILE A 149 0.74 10.58 7.77
N TYR A 150 2.03 10.87 7.80
CA TYR A 150 2.58 12.21 7.91
C TYR A 150 3.87 12.32 7.10
N TYR A 151 4.03 13.42 6.36
CA TYR A 151 5.27 13.73 5.67
C TYR A 151 5.52 15.24 5.59
N ASN A 152 6.58 15.70 6.24
CA ASN A 152 7.17 17.01 6.02
C ASN A 152 8.41 16.90 5.13
N ASP A 153 8.49 17.84 4.20
CA ASP A 153 9.67 18.13 3.39
C ASP A 153 9.85 19.65 3.40
N ILE A 154 10.73 20.13 4.27
CA ILE A 154 10.89 21.54 4.59
C ILE A 154 12.30 21.97 4.20
N ASN A 155 12.35 23.03 3.41
CA ASN A 155 13.56 23.74 3.04
C ASN A 155 13.23 25.24 2.96
N ILE A 156 13.63 26.01 3.97
CA ILE A 156 13.27 27.43 4.13
C ILE A 156 14.32 28.34 3.50
#